data_AF-A0A814V0B1-F1
#
_entry.id   AF-A0A814V0B1-F1
#
_cell.length_a   1.000
_cell.length_b   1.000
_cell.length_c   1.000
_cell.angle_alpha   90.00
_cell.angle_beta   90.00
_cell.angle_gamma   90.00
#
_symmetry.space_group_name_H-M   'P 1'
#
loop_
_entity.id
_entity.type
_entity.pdbx_description
1 polymer ?
#
loop_
_entity_poly.entity_id
_entity_poly.type
_entity_poly.pdbx_seq_one_letter_code
_entity_poly.pdbx_strand_id
1 'polypeptide(L)'
;MSLSGNTDNGYPPYIMRKGVREGELITKRLSQSKQKMTPVRTIYFTMPYYGRESIIFTAHVKKACKRLMPLVKVNFAFRKTLTIKSAYLPLLKGNDASKKLKKLVYKVGCKNCDRVYVGETARERKTKMDEHARDVRNGKVT
;
A
#
# COMPACT_ATOMS: atom_id res chain seq x y z
N MET A 1 57.19 -15.28 18.45
CA MET A 1 56.88 -15.37 19.89
C MET A 1 55.91 -16.51 20.11
N SER A 2 56.42 -17.62 20.64
CA SER A 2 55.72 -18.89 20.85
C SER A 2 54.81 -18.75 22.06
N LEU A 3 53.49 -18.76 21.87
CA LEU A 3 52.54 -18.85 22.97
C LEU A 3 52.59 -20.27 23.55
N SER A 4 53.37 -20.44 24.61
CA SER A 4 53.31 -21.59 25.53
C SER A 4 51.97 -21.55 26.28
N GLY A 5 50.91 -22.03 25.64
CA GLY A 5 49.61 -22.21 26.29
C GLY A 5 49.67 -23.39 27.25
N ASN A 6 49.28 -23.15 28.50
CA ASN A 6 49.13 -24.14 29.58
C ASN A 6 48.68 -25.51 29.07
N THR A 7 49.54 -26.52 29.23
CA THR A 7 49.32 -27.92 28.82
C THR A 7 48.67 -28.77 29.92
N ASP A 8 48.06 -28.16 30.93
CA ASP A 8 47.51 -28.85 32.10
C ASP A 8 45.98 -29.04 32.03
N ASN A 9 45.46 -29.32 30.84
CA ASN A 9 44.04 -29.62 30.63
C ASN A 9 43.79 -31.10 30.27
N GLY A 10 44.81 -31.95 30.33
CA GLY A 10 44.71 -33.38 30.01
C GLY A 10 44.43 -33.70 28.53
N TYR A 11 44.31 -32.68 27.67
CA TYR A 11 44.02 -32.84 26.25
C TYR A 11 45.24 -32.54 25.39
N PRO A 12 45.51 -33.35 24.34
CA PRO A 12 46.58 -33.09 23.40
C PRO A 12 46.53 -31.66 22.83
N PRO A 13 47.66 -30.92 22.78
CA PRO A 13 47.69 -29.51 22.37
C PRO A 13 47.14 -29.19 20.98
N TYR A 14 47.03 -30.19 20.10
CA TYR A 14 46.48 -30.02 18.76
C TYR A 14 44.94 -29.89 18.77
N ILE A 15 44.24 -30.58 19.69
CA ILE A 15 42.78 -30.55 19.81
C ILE A 15 42.33 -29.16 20.28
N MET A 16 43.01 -28.61 21.29
CA MET A 16 42.71 -27.29 21.82
C MET A 16 42.96 -26.20 20.79
N ARG A 17 44.07 -26.29 20.03
CA ARG A 17 44.37 -25.35 18.94
C ARG A 17 43.30 -25.37 17.84
N LYS A 18 42.75 -26.56 17.53
CA LYS A 18 41.64 -26.70 16.58
C LYS A 18 40.35 -26.05 17.12
N GLY A 19 39.99 -26.34 18.37
CA GLY A 19 38.80 -25.76 19.02
C GLY A 19 38.86 -24.23 19.16
N VAL A 20 40.01 -23.67 19.53
CA VAL A 20 40.20 -22.20 19.60
C VAL A 20 40.03 -21.56 18.22
N ARG A 21 40.60 -22.15 17.17
CA ARG A 21 40.46 -21.65 15.80
C ARG A 21 39.01 -21.68 15.32
N GLU A 22 38.28 -22.76 15.63
CA GLU A 22 36.85 -22.87 15.31
C GLU A 22 36.02 -21.83 16.10
N GLY A 23 36.32 -21.65 17.39
CA GLY A 23 35.69 -20.63 18.24
C GLY A 23 35.95 -19.19 17.77
N GLU A 24 37.17 -18.88 17.34
CA GLU A 24 37.52 -17.58 16.75
C GLU A 24 36.75 -17.31 15.45
N LEU A 25 36.59 -18.31 14.59
CA LEU A 25 35.80 -18.19 13.35
C LEU A 25 34.32 -17.94 13.64
N ILE A 26 33.76 -18.63 14.64
CA ILE A 26 32.37 -18.43 15.08
C ILE A 26 32.19 -17.02 15.65
N THR A 27 33.12 -16.55 16.48
CA THR A 27 33.07 -15.21 17.10
C THR A 27 33.23 -14.11 16.04
N LYS A 28 34.08 -14.30 15.02
CA LYS A 28 34.19 -13.40 13.86
C LYS A 28 32.91 -13.33 13.03
N ARG A 29 32.17 -14.43 12.85
CA ARG A 29 30.86 -14.40 12.18
C ARG A 29 29.81 -13.66 13.00
N LEU A 30 29.77 -13.90 14.31
CA LEU A 30 28.85 -13.23 15.24
C LEU A 30 29.11 -11.72 15.34
N SER A 31 30.37 -11.29 15.31
CA SER A 31 30.73 -9.87 15.34
C SER A 31 30.40 -9.15 14.02
N GLN A 32 30.51 -9.84 12.88
CA GLN A 32 30.03 -9.33 11.59
C GLN A 32 28.50 -9.19 11.53
N SER A 33 27.75 -10.11 12.16
CA SER A 33 26.29 -10.03 12.28
C SER A 33 25.81 -8.89 13.19
N LYS A 34 26.62 -8.49 14.20
CA LYS A 34 26.36 -7.35 15.09
C LYS A 34 26.73 -5.98 14.51
N GLN A 35 26.76 -5.81 13.18
CA GLN A 35 26.76 -4.46 12.60
C GLN A 35 25.39 -3.79 12.84
N LYS A 36 25.34 -3.02 13.93
CA LYS A 36 24.34 -2.03 14.34
C LYS A 36 23.29 -1.68 13.28
N MET A 37 22.07 -2.21 13.42
CA MET A 37 20.88 -1.65 12.80
C MET A 37 20.62 -0.25 13.40
N THR A 38 21.20 0.79 12.83
CA THR A 38 20.64 2.14 12.99
C THR A 38 19.24 2.13 12.37
N PRO A 39 18.21 2.75 12.99
CA PRO A 39 16.85 2.73 12.45
C PRO A 39 16.82 3.46 11.12
N VAL A 40 16.86 2.71 10.03
CA VAL A 40 16.84 3.26 8.67
C VAL A 40 15.42 3.75 8.40
N ARG A 41 15.23 5.08 8.44
CA ARG A 41 13.93 5.67 8.11
C ARG A 41 13.64 5.37 6.64
N THR A 42 12.53 4.70 6.38
CA THR A 42 12.14 4.32 5.01
C THR A 42 11.12 5.30 4.47
N ILE A 43 11.42 5.92 3.33
CA ILE A 43 10.57 6.89 2.65
C ILE A 43 10.05 6.26 1.35
N TYR A 44 8.75 6.41 1.10
CA TYR A 44 8.08 5.91 -0.09
C TYR A 44 7.72 7.07 -1.01
N PHE A 45 8.29 7.10 -2.20
CA PHE A 45 7.88 7.98 -3.29
C PHE A 45 6.93 7.25 -4.21
N THR A 46 5.86 7.93 -4.61
CA THR A 46 4.93 7.39 -5.59
C THR A 46 4.97 8.25 -6.84
N MET A 47 5.18 7.62 -8.00
CA MET A 47 5.25 8.35 -9.28
C MET A 47 4.62 7.55 -10.43
N PRO A 48 4.12 8.22 -11.48
CA PRO A 48 3.69 7.55 -12.71
C PRO A 48 4.83 6.78 -13.41
N TYR A 49 4.48 5.66 -14.04
CA TYR A 49 5.41 4.86 -14.86
C TYR A 49 5.37 5.30 -16.32
N TYR A 50 6.50 5.78 -16.84
CA TYR A 50 6.66 6.19 -18.24
C TYR A 50 7.49 5.22 -19.08
N GLY A 51 7.83 4.04 -18.54
CA GLY A 51 8.64 3.03 -19.21
C GLY A 51 10.02 2.85 -18.58
N ARG A 52 10.98 2.39 -19.39
CA ARG A 52 12.34 2.03 -18.91
C ARG A 52 13.06 3.22 -18.27
N GLU A 53 12.85 4.43 -18.79
CA GLU A 53 13.41 5.66 -18.22
C GLU A 53 13.03 5.87 -16.75
N SER A 54 11.79 5.53 -16.37
CA SER A 54 11.38 5.60 -14.96
C SER A 54 12.17 4.62 -14.09
N ILE A 55 12.51 3.44 -14.60
CA ILE A 55 13.32 2.45 -13.88
C ILE A 55 14.74 3.00 -13.69
N ILE A 56 15.36 3.48 -14.77
CA ILE A 56 16.72 4.04 -14.74
C ILE A 56 16.79 5.24 -13.79
N PHE A 57 15.81 6.14 -13.86
CA PHE A 57 15.68 7.28 -12.96
C PHE A 57 15.63 6.84 -11.49
N THR A 58 14.77 5.88 -11.13
CA THR A 58 14.71 5.41 -9.73
C THR A 58 16.00 4.73 -9.28
N ALA A 59 16.73 4.06 -10.18
CA ALA A 59 18.03 3.48 -9.86
C ALA A 59 19.07 4.58 -9.58
N HIS A 60 19.12 5.62 -10.40
CA HIS A 60 20.00 6.77 -10.21
C HIS A 60 19.68 7.52 -8.90
N VAL A 61 18.39 7.78 -8.64
CA VAL A 61 17.98 8.47 -7.40
C VAL A 61 18.28 7.61 -6.18
N LYS A 62 18.01 6.30 -6.20
CA LYS A 62 18.38 5.40 -5.10
C LYS A 62 19.89 5.41 -4.83
N LYS A 63 20.72 5.40 -5.90
CA LYS A 63 22.18 5.46 -5.78
C LYS A 63 22.64 6.79 -5.18
N ALA A 64 22.06 7.91 -5.64
CA ALA A 64 22.34 9.24 -5.11
C ALA A 64 21.91 9.39 -3.65
N CYS A 65 20.70 8.94 -3.29
CA CYS A 65 20.20 8.95 -1.91
C CYS A 65 21.04 8.09 -0.98
N LYS A 66 21.52 6.92 -1.42
CA LYS A 66 22.44 6.09 -0.62
C LYS A 66 23.76 6.81 -0.32
N ARG A 67 24.26 7.63 -1.26
CA ARG A 67 25.48 8.42 -1.09
C ARG A 67 25.28 9.63 -0.17
N LEU A 68 24.16 10.34 -0.31
CA LEU A 68 23.90 11.59 0.42
C LEU A 68 23.30 11.34 1.82
N MET A 69 22.51 10.28 1.97
CA MET A 69 21.73 9.99 3.18
C MET A 69 21.78 8.50 3.52
N PRO A 70 22.86 8.00 4.16
CA PRO A 70 23.05 6.58 4.45
C PRO A 70 22.02 6.02 5.46
N LEU A 71 21.40 6.89 6.26
CA LEU A 71 20.40 6.54 7.28
C LEU A 71 18.95 6.49 6.73
N VAL A 72 18.76 6.74 5.43
CA VAL A 72 17.42 6.79 4.81
C VAL A 72 17.33 5.79 3.66
N LYS A 73 16.33 4.91 3.70
CA LYS A 73 16.02 3.98 2.62
C LYS A 73 14.91 4.54 1.76
N VAL A 74 15.17 4.71 0.48
CA VAL A 74 14.19 5.27 -0.46
C VAL A 74 13.60 4.16 -1.33
N ASN A 75 12.27 4.02 -1.26
CA ASN A 75 11.50 3.10 -2.10
C ASN A 75 10.62 3.88 -3.06
N PHE A 76 10.47 3.35 -4.28
CA PHE A 76 9.63 3.92 -5.31
C PHE A 76 8.49 2.96 -5.61
N ALA A 77 7.27 3.49 -5.65
CA ALA A 77 6.08 2.81 -6.12
C ALA A 77 5.61 3.46 -7.42
N PHE A 78 5.40 2.64 -8.44
CA PHE A 78 4.96 3.10 -9.75
C PHE A 78 3.44 3.03 -9.87
N ARG A 79 2.82 4.15 -10.24
CA ARG A 79 1.39 4.22 -10.59
C ARG A 79 1.22 4.05 -12.09
N LYS A 80 0.17 3.33 -12.47
CA LYS A 80 -0.28 3.23 -13.85
C LYS A 80 -0.87 4.59 -14.25
N THR A 81 -0.33 5.21 -15.30
CA THR A 81 -0.80 6.49 -15.83
C THR A 81 -2.15 6.33 -16.53
N LEU A 82 -2.27 5.30 -17.36
CA LEU A 82 -3.47 4.97 -18.10
C LEU A 82 -3.73 3.48 -18.00
N THR A 83 -4.97 3.12 -17.69
CA THR A 83 -5.45 1.74 -17.79
C THR A 83 -6.46 1.65 -18.91
N ILE A 84 -6.56 0.51 -19.60
CA ILE A 84 -7.62 0.26 -20.60
C ILE A 84 -8.98 0.58 -19.98
N LYS A 85 -9.17 0.21 -18.71
CA LYS A 85 -10.35 0.54 -17.93
C LYS A 85 -10.62 2.05 -17.88
N SER A 86 -9.64 2.88 -17.52
CA SER A 86 -9.82 4.33 -17.43
C SER A 86 -9.95 5.02 -18.79
N ALA A 87 -9.31 4.48 -19.84
CA ALA A 87 -9.37 5.05 -21.18
C ALA A 87 -10.70 4.72 -21.88
N TYR A 88 -11.18 3.47 -21.79
CA TYR A 88 -12.30 2.99 -22.60
C TYR A 88 -13.61 2.88 -21.83
N LEU A 89 -13.63 2.65 -20.50
CA LEU A 89 -14.92 2.58 -19.79
C LEU A 89 -15.74 3.86 -19.85
N PRO A 90 -15.16 5.07 -19.75
CA PRO A 90 -15.95 6.30 -19.89
C PRO A 90 -16.54 6.48 -21.29
N LEU A 91 -15.84 5.98 -22.33
CA LEU A 91 -16.30 6.03 -23.72
C LEU A 91 -17.41 5.00 -23.99
N LEU A 92 -17.26 3.78 -23.45
CA LEU A 92 -18.18 2.66 -23.71
C LEU A 92 -19.43 2.65 -22.80
N LYS A 93 -19.30 3.11 -21.55
CA LYS A 93 -20.40 3.14 -20.58
C LYS A 93 -20.92 4.54 -20.28
N GLY A 94 -20.28 5.58 -20.84
CA GLY A 94 -20.52 6.96 -20.46
C GLY A 94 -19.91 7.28 -19.08
N ASN A 95 -19.69 8.57 -18.83
CA ASN A 95 -19.43 9.03 -17.47
C ASN A 95 -20.77 9.04 -16.71
N ASP A 96 -20.97 8.11 -15.78
CA ASP A 96 -22.17 8.04 -14.93
C ASP A 96 -22.17 9.23 -13.93
N ALA A 97 -22.26 10.48 -14.41
CA ALA A 97 -22.55 11.63 -13.56
C ALA A 97 -23.88 11.41 -12.79
N SER A 98 -24.79 10.66 -13.41
CA SER A 98 -26.07 10.20 -12.88
C SER A 98 -25.98 9.10 -11.80
N LYS A 99 -24.81 8.47 -11.54
CA LYS A 99 -24.64 7.58 -10.38
C LYS A 99 -24.80 8.31 -9.05
N LYS A 100 -24.47 9.60 -8.99
CA LYS A 100 -24.67 10.42 -7.78
C LYS A 100 -26.15 10.60 -7.40
N LEU A 101 -27.06 10.40 -8.36
CA LEU A 101 -28.51 10.54 -8.19
C LEU A 101 -29.26 9.19 -8.11
N LYS A 102 -28.51 8.08 -8.03
CA LYS A 102 -29.01 6.69 -7.91
C LYS A 102 -28.58 6.12 -6.55
N LYS A 103 -29.33 5.15 -6.01
CA LYS A 103 -29.07 4.52 -4.69
C LYS A 103 -29.09 5.54 -3.54
N LEU A 104 -30.18 6.29 -3.45
CA LEU A 104 -30.37 7.31 -2.41
C LEU A 104 -31.71 7.15 -1.70
N VAL A 105 -31.78 7.71 -0.50
CA VAL A 105 -33.01 7.89 0.26
C VAL A 105 -33.54 9.29 -0.03
N TYR A 106 -34.84 9.41 -0.31
CA TYR A 106 -35.49 10.69 -0.58
C TYR A 106 -36.69 10.90 0.35
N LYS A 107 -37.00 12.18 0.62
CA LYS A 107 -38.18 12.60 1.38
C LYS A 107 -39.15 13.37 0.49
N VAL A 108 -40.44 13.14 0.69
CA VAL A 108 -41.54 13.86 0.03
C VAL A 108 -42.48 14.37 1.12
N GLY A 109 -42.56 15.69 1.27
CA GLY A 109 -43.50 16.31 2.20
C GLY A 109 -44.89 16.41 1.57
N CYS A 110 -45.93 16.16 2.35
CA CYS A 110 -47.28 16.56 1.97
C CYS A 110 -47.37 18.09 1.96
N LYS A 111 -48.07 18.66 0.98
CA LYS A 111 -48.27 20.11 0.91
C LYS A 111 -49.32 20.62 1.89
N ASN A 112 -50.24 19.74 2.31
CA ASN A 112 -51.44 20.10 3.06
C ASN A 112 -51.40 19.62 4.52
N CYS A 113 -50.32 18.95 4.95
CA CYS A 113 -50.11 18.54 6.34
C CYS A 113 -48.63 18.26 6.61
N ASP A 114 -48.26 18.14 7.89
CA ASP A 114 -46.87 17.91 8.32
C ASP A 114 -46.37 16.46 8.11
N ARG A 115 -47.11 15.65 7.36
CA ARG A 115 -46.71 14.26 7.06
C ARG A 115 -45.63 14.23 5.99
N VAL A 116 -44.67 13.34 6.17
CA VAL A 116 -43.56 13.15 5.25
C VAL A 116 -43.44 11.66 4.89
N TYR A 117 -43.37 11.36 3.61
CA TYR A 117 -43.00 10.05 3.09
C TYR A 117 -41.49 9.99 2.87
N VAL A 118 -40.86 8.92 3.36
CA VAL A 118 -39.43 8.65 3.14
C VAL A 118 -39.30 7.31 2.43
N GLY A 119 -38.60 7.29 1.29
CA GLY A 119 -38.42 6.10 0.50
C GLY A 119 -36.99 5.96 -0.01
N GLU A 120 -36.57 4.72 -0.27
CA GLU A 120 -35.30 4.42 -0.92
C GLU A 120 -35.49 4.13 -2.42
N THR A 121 -34.45 4.39 -3.21
CA THR A 121 -34.45 4.02 -4.63
C THR A 121 -33.07 3.65 -5.12
N ALA A 122 -32.97 2.48 -5.76
CA ALA A 122 -31.79 2.08 -6.53
C ALA A 122 -31.71 2.78 -7.90
N ARG A 123 -32.82 3.35 -8.38
CA ARG A 123 -32.95 4.09 -9.65
C ARG A 123 -32.74 5.59 -9.42
N GLU A 124 -32.80 6.37 -10.51
CA GLU A 124 -32.69 7.83 -10.43
C GLU A 124 -33.88 8.44 -9.68
N ARG A 125 -33.61 9.43 -8.81
CA ARG A 125 -34.65 10.10 -7.99
C ARG A 125 -35.82 10.61 -8.82
N LYS A 126 -35.56 11.26 -9.96
CA LYS A 126 -36.59 11.86 -10.81
C LYS A 126 -37.60 10.82 -11.28
N THR A 127 -37.10 9.71 -11.84
CA THR A 127 -37.93 8.59 -12.29
C THR A 127 -38.78 8.01 -11.15
N LYS A 128 -38.20 7.83 -9.95
CA LYS A 128 -38.95 7.31 -8.81
C LYS A 128 -40.03 8.27 -8.31
N MET A 129 -39.77 9.58 -8.34
CA MET A 129 -40.77 10.60 -7.99
C MET A 129 -41.93 10.61 -8.98
N ASP A 130 -41.65 10.46 -10.28
CA ASP A 130 -42.70 10.40 -11.32
C ASP A 130 -43.56 9.14 -11.21
N GLU A 131 -42.94 7.99 -10.92
CA GLU A 131 -43.64 6.74 -10.60
C GLU A 131 -44.54 6.90 -9.37
N HIS A 132 -43.98 7.40 -8.26
CA HIS A 132 -44.74 7.59 -7.03
C HIS A 132 -45.93 8.54 -7.22
N ALA A 133 -45.74 9.66 -7.94
CA ALA A 133 -46.84 10.57 -8.27
C ALA A 133 -47.91 9.92 -9.17
N ARG A 134 -47.52 8.96 -10.03
CA ARG A 134 -48.46 8.18 -10.84
C ARG A 134 -49.22 7.17 -9.97
N ASP A 135 -48.55 6.49 -9.06
CA ASP A 135 -49.17 5.51 -8.15
C ASP A 135 -50.17 6.19 -7.20
N VAL A 136 -49.84 7.37 -6.67
CA VAL A 136 -50.75 8.22 -5.88
C VAL A 136 -51.97 8.61 -6.69
N ARG A 137 -51.79 9.07 -7.94
CA ARG A 137 -52.93 9.41 -8.83
C ARG A 137 -53.83 8.21 -9.14
N ASN A 138 -53.25 7.03 -9.23
CA ASN A 138 -53.97 5.79 -9.53
C ASN A 138 -54.50 5.08 -8.27
N GLY A 139 -54.35 5.67 -7.08
CA GLY A 139 -54.81 5.09 -5.81
C GLY A 139 -54.07 3.81 -5.41
N LYS A 140 -52.89 3.54 -5.96
CA LYS A 140 -52.11 2.30 -5.72
C LYS A 140 -51.21 2.39 -4.48
N VAL A 141 -51.49 3.26 -3.53
CA VAL A 141 -50.59 3.56 -2.42
C VAL A 141 -50.87 2.65 -1.22
N THR A 142 -49.92 1.77 -0.90
CA THR A 142 -49.68 1.20 0.45
C THR A 142 -48.57 1.96 1.14
#